data_AF-A0A914V4Q4-F1
#
_entry.id   AF-A0A914V4Q4-F1
#
_cell.length_a   1.000
_cell.length_b   1.000
_cell.length_c   1.000
_cell.angle_alpha   90.00
_cell.angle_beta   90.00
_cell.angle_gamma   90.00
#
_symmetry.space_group_name_H-M   'P 1'
#
loop_
_entity.id
_entity.type
_entity.pdbx_description
1 polymer ?
#
loop_
_entity_poly.entity_id
_entity_poly.type
_entity_poly.pdbx_seq_one_letter_code
_entity_poly.pdbx_strand_id
1 'polypeptide(L)'
;MSLALYSFDGSVRRDKASEALVDDLKSRERFLAKINQERDERAQITKRQSAAVKIQSYYRSFAARKGVKAELRLAFDRVCAGSKNNKVDVKTLNEQIARLILFHSPATDQQRLVR
;
A
#
# COMPACT_ATOMS: atom_id res chain seq x y z
N MET A 1 -10.05 -43.70 -14.23
CA MET A 1 -9.29 -43.41 -12.99
C MET A 1 -8.25 -42.35 -13.30
N SER A 2 -8.42 -41.12 -12.82
CA SER A 2 -7.42 -40.06 -13.02
C SER A 2 -6.31 -40.21 -11.97
N LEU A 3 -5.09 -40.53 -12.39
CA LEU A 3 -3.91 -40.48 -11.52
C LEU A 3 -3.61 -39.01 -11.21
N ALA A 4 -3.90 -38.58 -9.98
CA ALA A 4 -3.43 -37.32 -9.43
C ALA A 4 -1.93 -37.44 -9.10
N LEU A 5 -1.06 -37.24 -10.09
CA LEU A 5 0.40 -37.41 -9.97
C LEU A 5 1.14 -36.14 -9.52
N TYR A 6 0.45 -35.13 -8.97
CA TYR A 6 1.11 -33.87 -8.63
C TYR A 6 0.46 -33.14 -7.45
N SER A 7 0.80 -33.56 -6.22
CA SER A 7 0.68 -32.69 -5.05
C SER A 7 1.92 -31.81 -4.97
N PHE A 8 1.79 -30.54 -5.36
CA PHE A 8 2.86 -29.54 -5.23
C PHE A 8 2.84 -28.97 -3.80
N ASP A 9 3.42 -29.69 -2.86
CA ASP A 9 3.58 -29.27 -1.47
C ASP A 9 4.84 -28.39 -1.25
N GLY A 10 5.52 -27.98 -2.33
CA GLY A 10 6.76 -27.23 -2.24
C GLY A 10 7.96 -28.05 -1.73
N SER A 11 7.76 -29.32 -1.38
CA SER A 11 8.84 -30.25 -1.13
C SER A 11 9.22 -30.92 -2.44
N VAL A 12 10.44 -30.66 -2.92
CA VAL A 12 11.03 -31.44 -4.01
C VAL A 12 11.47 -32.78 -3.43
N ARG A 13 10.54 -33.57 -2.90
CA ARG A 13 10.83 -34.97 -2.58
C ARG A 13 10.91 -35.69 -3.92
N ARG A 14 12.15 -35.95 -4.33
CA ARG A 14 12.50 -36.72 -5.54
C ARG A 14 11.89 -38.11 -5.40
N ASP A 15 10.71 -38.29 -5.95
CA ASP A 15 10.10 -39.61 -6.00
C ASP A 15 10.76 -40.40 -7.13
N LYS A 16 11.53 -41.42 -6.77
CA LYS A 16 12.31 -42.24 -7.73
C LYS A 16 11.42 -42.91 -8.77
N ALA A 17 10.14 -43.14 -8.44
CA ALA A 17 9.14 -43.67 -9.35
C ALA A 17 8.75 -42.67 -10.45
N SER A 18 8.76 -41.36 -10.16
CA SER A 18 8.54 -40.30 -11.16
C SER A 18 9.77 -40.11 -12.04
N GLU A 19 10.98 -40.23 -11.48
CA GLU A 19 12.23 -40.13 -12.26
C GLU A 19 12.37 -41.28 -13.27
N ALA A 20 11.95 -42.50 -12.93
CA ALA A 20 11.96 -43.65 -13.84
C ALA A 20 11.00 -43.52 -15.04
N LEU A 21 10.00 -42.63 -14.98
CA LEU A 21 9.12 -42.32 -16.10
C LEU A 21 9.68 -41.23 -17.02
N VAL A 22 10.72 -40.51 -16.59
CA VAL A 22 11.37 -39.41 -17.32
C VAL A 22 12.76 -39.84 -17.84
N ASP A 23 12.85 -41.11 -18.26
CA ASP A 23 14.10 -41.79 -18.60
C ASP A 23 14.74 -41.25 -19.90
N ASP A 24 13.98 -40.53 -20.73
CA ASP A 24 14.56 -39.75 -21.84
C ASP A 24 15.15 -38.44 -21.31
N LEU A 25 16.48 -38.32 -21.34
CA LEU A 25 17.23 -37.16 -20.85
C LEU A 25 16.70 -35.82 -21.41
N LYS A 26 16.22 -35.82 -22.67
CA LYS A 26 15.61 -34.65 -23.32
C LYS A 26 14.24 -34.29 -22.73
N SER A 27 13.47 -35.28 -22.27
CA SER A 27 12.19 -35.06 -21.59
C SER A 27 12.40 -34.44 -20.20
N ARG A 28 13.47 -34.84 -19.49
CA ARG A 28 13.86 -34.30 -18.18
C ARG A 28 14.28 -32.84 -18.26
N GLU A 29 15.14 -32.49 -19.21
CA GLU A 29 15.60 -31.11 -19.40
C GLU A 29 14.44 -30.17 -19.75
N ARG A 30 13.54 -30.60 -20.65
CA ARG A 30 12.33 -29.83 -20.99
C ARG A 30 11.42 -29.62 -19.80
N PHE A 31 11.25 -30.65 -18.97
CA PHE A 31 10.44 -30.56 -17.76
C PHE A 31 11.03 -29.58 -16.73
N LEU A 32 12.34 -29.65 -16.49
CA LEU A 32 13.03 -28.72 -15.61
C LEU A 32 12.99 -27.28 -16.13
N ALA A 33 13.16 -27.10 -17.44
CA ALA A 33 13.03 -25.78 -18.09
C ALA A 33 11.63 -25.20 -17.88
N LYS A 34 10.58 -26.01 -18.04
CA LYS A 34 9.19 -25.59 -17.81
C LYS A 34 8.94 -25.19 -16.35
N ILE A 35 9.44 -25.96 -15.37
CA ILE A 35 9.31 -25.60 -13.95
C ILE A 35 10.02 -24.28 -13.63
N ASN A 36 11.23 -24.08 -14.16
CA ASN A 36 11.97 -22.83 -13.94
C ASN A 36 11.26 -21.64 -14.57
N GLN A 37 10.71 -21.81 -15.78
CA GLN A 37 9.89 -20.79 -16.42
C GLN A 37 8.66 -20.43 -15.56
N GLU A 38 7.92 -21.42 -15.05
CA GLU A 38 6.78 -21.18 -14.17
C GLU A 38 7.18 -20.45 -12.87
N ARG A 39 8.37 -20.73 -12.32
CA ARG A 39 8.92 -20.02 -11.15
C ARG A 39 9.22 -18.56 -11.48
N ASP A 40 9.86 -18.31 -12.61
CA ASP A 40 10.20 -16.95 -13.05
C ASP A 40 8.94 -16.13 -13.32
N GLU A 41 7.95 -16.71 -13.98
CA GLU A 41 6.65 -16.08 -14.21
C GLU A 41 5.95 -15.71 -12.88
N ARG A 42 5.92 -16.63 -11.91
CA ARG A 42 5.38 -16.34 -10.57
C ARG A 42 6.15 -15.24 -9.86
N ALA A 43 7.49 -15.26 -9.91
CA ALA A 43 8.32 -14.22 -9.30
C ALA A 43 8.03 -12.84 -9.90
N GLN A 44 7.84 -12.75 -11.22
CA GLN A 44 7.46 -11.50 -11.88
C GLN A 44 6.07 -11.02 -11.47
N ILE A 45 5.09 -11.92 -11.37
CA ILE A 45 3.73 -11.59 -10.91
C ILE A 45 3.79 -11.06 -9.46
N THR A 46 4.46 -11.75 -8.56
CA THR A 46 4.62 -11.32 -7.16
C THR A 46 5.32 -9.97 -7.07
N LYS A 47 6.35 -9.73 -7.88
CA LYS A 47 7.04 -8.44 -7.93
C LYS A 47 6.10 -7.30 -8.37
N ARG A 48 5.31 -7.52 -9.42
CA ARG A 48 4.32 -6.54 -9.91
C ARG A 48 3.23 -6.27 -8.88
N GLN A 49 2.70 -7.31 -8.24
CA GLN A 49 1.70 -7.18 -7.17
C GLN A 49 2.26 -6.39 -5.98
N SER A 50 3.48 -6.72 -5.53
CA SER A 50 4.14 -5.99 -4.43
C SER A 50 4.31 -4.50 -4.77
N ALA A 51 4.75 -4.19 -5.99
CA ALA A 51 4.88 -2.81 -6.45
C ALA A 51 3.51 -2.09 -6.47
N ALA A 52 2.47 -2.74 -6.98
CA ALA A 52 1.12 -2.19 -7.00
C ALA A 52 0.60 -1.89 -5.58
N VAL A 53 0.79 -2.79 -4.62
CA VAL A 53 0.38 -2.57 -3.22
C VAL A 53 1.10 -1.37 -2.62
N LYS A 54 2.40 -1.19 -2.89
CA LYS A 54 3.16 -0.03 -2.40
C LYS A 54 2.60 1.29 -2.95
N ILE A 55 2.33 1.33 -4.26
CA ILE A 55 1.74 2.50 -4.93
C ILE A 55 0.35 2.80 -4.33
N GLN A 56 -0.49 1.78 -4.23
CA GLN A 56 -1.85 1.91 -3.69
C GLN A 56 -1.84 2.38 -2.24
N SER A 57 -0.95 1.83 -1.40
CA SER A 57 -0.80 2.22 0.01
C SER A 57 -0.41 3.69 0.14
N TYR A 58 0.58 4.13 -0.66
CA TYR A 58 0.99 5.53 -0.67
C TYR A 58 -0.14 6.46 -1.11
N TYR A 59 -0.83 6.12 -2.21
CA TYR A 59 -1.95 6.89 -2.72
C TYR A 59 -3.10 6.99 -1.72
N ARG A 60 -3.53 5.86 -1.15
CA ARG A 60 -4.61 5.82 -0.14
C ARG A 60 -4.26 6.67 1.08
N SER A 61 -3.02 6.55 1.57
CA SER A 61 -2.55 7.34 2.70
C SER A 61 -2.52 8.84 2.39
N PHE A 62 -2.08 9.21 1.18
CA PHE A 62 -2.09 10.60 0.71
C PHE A 62 -3.53 11.14 0.61
N ALA A 63 -4.44 10.40 -0.01
CA ALA A 63 -5.83 10.78 -0.15
C ALA A 63 -6.53 10.95 1.20
N ALA A 64 -6.30 10.02 2.13
CA ALA A 64 -6.82 10.11 3.50
C ALA A 64 -6.30 11.36 4.22
N ARG A 65 -4.98 11.61 4.19
CA ARG A 65 -4.39 12.84 4.78
C ARG A 65 -4.95 14.11 4.14
N LYS A 66 -5.20 14.11 2.82
CA LYS A 66 -5.81 15.24 2.13
C LYS A 66 -7.23 15.51 2.63
N GLY A 67 -8.04 14.47 2.82
CA GLY A 67 -9.39 14.56 3.40
C GLY A 67 -9.37 15.14 4.82
N VAL A 68 -8.56 14.55 5.71
CA VAL A 68 -8.42 15.02 7.09
C VAL A 68 -7.95 16.47 7.17
N LYS A 69 -6.98 16.89 6.33
CA LYS A 69 -6.54 18.30 6.27
C LYS A 69 -7.68 19.24 5.87
N ALA A 70 -8.52 18.84 4.92
CA ALA A 70 -9.68 19.64 4.50
C ALA A 70 -10.71 19.75 5.63
N GLU A 71 -11.01 18.66 6.32
CA GLU A 71 -11.92 18.65 7.47
C GLU A 71 -11.43 19.53 8.63
N LEU A 72 -10.14 19.43 8.97
CA LEU A 72 -9.51 20.25 10.01
C LEU A 72 -9.54 21.73 9.64
N ARG A 73 -9.34 22.07 8.36
CA ARG A 73 -9.46 23.45 7.86
C ARG A 73 -10.88 23.97 8.00
N LEU A 74 -11.88 23.19 7.59
CA LEU A 74 -13.30 23.56 7.75
C LEU A 74 -13.70 23.69 9.23
N ALA A 75 -13.15 22.86 10.11
CA ALA A 75 -13.39 22.98 11.55
C ALA A 75 -12.77 24.27 12.12
N PHE A 76 -11.54 24.59 11.71
CA PHE A 76 -10.87 25.84 12.06
C PHE A 76 -11.69 27.05 11.59
N ASP A 77 -12.08 27.08 10.30
CA ASP A 77 -12.82 28.19 9.70
C ASP A 77 -14.17 28.43 10.40
N ARG A 78 -14.88 27.36 10.78
CA ARG A 78 -16.13 27.44 11.54
C ARG A 78 -15.94 28.12 12.91
N VAL A 79 -14.89 27.75 13.64
CA VAL A 79 -14.64 28.34 14.96
C VAL A 79 -14.21 29.81 14.83
N CYS A 80 -13.36 30.13 13.85
CA CYS A 80 -12.94 31.51 13.59
C CYS A 80 -14.13 32.41 13.18
N ALA A 81 -15.05 31.90 12.34
CA ALA A 81 -16.23 32.66 11.92
C ALA A 81 -17.20 32.94 13.07
N GLY A 82 -17.32 32.01 14.03
CA GLY A 82 -18.19 32.15 15.21
C GLY A 82 -17.60 33.02 16.34
N SER A 83 -16.28 33.23 16.34
CA SER A 83 -15.57 33.92 17.43
C SER A 83 -15.36 35.42 17.19
N LYS A 84 -16.35 36.10 16.59
CA LYS A 84 -16.33 37.56 16.38
C LYS A 84 -16.37 38.39 17.67
N ASN A 85 -16.69 37.75 18.81
CA ASN A 85 -16.88 38.40 20.10
C ASN A 85 -15.71 38.13 21.08
N ASN A 86 -14.46 38.38 20.65
CA ASN A 86 -13.25 38.71 21.41
C ASN A 86 -12.87 37.95 22.72
N LYS A 87 -13.56 36.88 23.11
CA LYS A 87 -13.20 36.02 24.25
C LYS A 87 -13.02 34.59 23.77
N VAL A 88 -11.89 34.36 23.07
CA VAL A 88 -11.43 32.99 22.78
C VAL A 88 -10.72 32.47 24.01
N ASP A 89 -11.20 31.35 24.55
CA ASP A 89 -10.51 30.64 25.62
C ASP A 89 -9.13 30.14 25.16
N VAL A 90 -8.14 30.17 26.06
CA VAL A 90 -6.75 29.76 25.79
C VAL A 90 -6.70 28.32 25.29
N LYS A 91 -7.56 27.46 25.83
CA LYS A 91 -7.68 26.06 25.38
C LYS A 91 -8.11 25.98 23.91
N THR A 92 -9.15 26.75 23.53
CA THR A 92 -9.63 26.81 22.15
C THR A 92 -8.56 27.36 21.21
N LEU A 93 -7.81 28.37 21.63
CA LEU A 93 -6.69 28.92 20.86
C LEU A 93 -5.61 27.86 20.60
N ASN A 94 -5.19 27.12 21.62
CA ASN A 94 -4.21 26.04 21.48
C ASN A 94 -4.67 24.96 20.51
N GLU A 95 -5.96 24.59 20.56
CA GLU A 95 -6.52 23.65 19.58
C GLU A 95 -6.47 24.20 18.15
N GLN A 96 -6.77 25.49 17.94
CA GLN A 96 -6.69 26.09 16.60
C GLN A 96 -5.27 26.16 16.07
N ILE A 97 -4.28 26.47 16.92
CA ILE A 97 -2.86 26.45 16.55
C ILE A 97 -2.45 25.04 16.11
N ALA A 98 -2.81 24.01 16.88
CA ALA A 98 -2.52 22.62 16.54
C ALA A 98 -3.16 22.20 15.20
N ARG A 99 -4.42 22.61 14.96
CA ARG A 99 -5.09 22.36 13.68
C ARG A 99 -4.37 23.05 12.52
N LEU A 100 -3.99 24.32 12.71
CA LEU A 100 -3.31 25.11 11.68
C LEU A 100 -2.01 24.43 11.24
N ILE A 101 -1.18 23.95 12.17
CA ILE A 101 0.07 23.23 11.86
C ILE A 101 -0.18 22.01 10.94
N LEU A 102 -1.31 21.30 11.11
CA LEU A 102 -1.60 20.08 10.37
C LEU A 102 -2.02 20.33 8.91
N PHE A 103 -2.73 21.43 8.65
CA PHE A 103 -3.23 21.74 7.30
C PHE A 103 -2.58 22.95 6.62
N HIS A 104 -1.72 23.70 7.30
CA HIS A 104 -1.14 24.94 6.80
C HIS A 104 -0.52 24.78 5.40
N SER A 105 -0.93 25.66 4.50
CA SER A 105 -0.31 25.81 3.19
C SER A 105 0.15 27.25 3.00
N PRO A 106 1.45 27.51 2.74
CA PRO A 106 1.98 28.86 2.57
C PRO A 106 1.23 29.67 1.50
N ALA A 107 0.82 29.03 0.41
CA ALA A 107 0.12 29.70 -0.68
C ALA A 107 -1.25 30.28 -0.28
N THR A 108 -1.94 29.68 0.69
CA THR A 108 -3.33 30.06 1.03
C THR A 108 -3.51 30.61 2.44
N ASP A 109 -2.62 30.24 3.37
CA ASP A 109 -2.78 30.48 4.80
C ASP A 109 -1.79 31.50 5.35
N GLN A 110 -0.94 32.11 4.50
CA GLN A 110 0.01 33.16 4.91
C GLN A 110 -0.69 34.30 5.66
N GLN A 111 -1.87 34.71 5.19
CA GLN A 111 -2.70 35.77 5.77
C GLN A 111 -3.31 35.44 7.13
N ARG A 112 -3.26 34.18 7.56
CA ARG A 112 -3.81 33.70 8.85
C ARG A 112 -2.80 33.70 9.98
N LEU A 113 -1.52 33.91 9.64
CA LEU A 113 -0.43 34.02 10.60
C LEU A 113 -0.25 35.49 10.98
N VAL A 114 0.06 35.73 12.26
CA VAL A 114 0.39 37.06 12.76
C VAL A 114 1.69 37.52 12.08
N ARG A 115 1.68 38.74 11.52
CA ARG A 115 2.88 39.42 11.05
C ARG A 115 3.55 40.17 12.19
#